data_AF-A0A976LPZ0-F1
#
_entry.id   AF-A0A976LPZ0-F1
#
_cell.length_a   1.000
_cell.length_b   1.000
_cell.length_c   1.000
_cell.angle_alpha   90.00
_cell.angle_beta   90.00
_cell.angle_gamma   90.00
#
_symmetry.space_group_name_H-M   'P 1'
#
loop_
_entity.id
_entity.type
_entity.pdbx_description
1 polymer ?
#
loop_
_entity_poly.entity_id
_entity_poly.type
_entity_poly.pdbx_seq_one_letter_code
_entity_poly.pdbx_strand_id
1 'polypeptide(L)' 'MIPSSVLPPIPAKRYFTIGEVSELCGVKPHVLRYWEQEFTQLRPVKRRG' A
#
# COMPACT_ATOMS: atom_id res chain seq x y z
N MET A 1 2.84 28.65 -5.54
CA MET A 1 3.97 27.75 -5.29
C MET A 1 3.48 26.68 -4.32
N ILE A 2 3.12 25.50 -4.83
CA ILE A 2 2.61 24.40 -4.00
C ILE A 2 3.83 23.78 -3.31
N PRO A 3 3.87 23.65 -1.97
CA PRO A 3 4.98 22.97 -1.32
C PRO A 3 4.95 21.52 -1.78
N SER A 4 6.00 21.14 -2.51
CA SER A 4 6.23 19.78 -2.98
C SER A 4 6.22 18.83 -1.77
N SER A 5 5.16 18.02 -1.66
CA SER A 5 5.17 16.71 -1.03
C SER A 5 5.86 16.62 0.34
N VAL A 6 5.13 16.93 1.40
CA VAL A 6 5.48 16.61 2.80
C VAL A 6 5.32 15.12 3.15
N LEU A 7 5.30 14.23 2.15
CA LEU A 7 5.24 12.80 2.41
C LEU A 7 6.65 12.30 2.73
N PRO A 8 6.83 11.54 3.84
CA PRO A 8 8.11 10.95 4.17
C PRO A 8 8.59 10.08 3.01
N PRO A 9 9.91 10.02 2.75
CA PRO A 9 10.45 9.20 1.67
C PRO A 9 9.97 7.77 1.85
N ILE A 10 9.22 7.25 0.88
CA ILE A 10 8.76 5.86 0.89
C ILE A 10 10.03 5.00 1.00
N PRO A 11 10.15 4.16 2.04
CA PRO A 11 11.33 3.32 2.21
C PRO A 11 11.58 2.51 0.93
N ALA A 12 12.85 2.27 0.56
CA ALA A 12 13.22 1.40 -0.57
C ALA A 12 12.92 -0.09 -0.31
N LYS A 13 11.85 -0.38 0.42
CA LYS A 13 11.37 -1.71 0.79
C LYS A 13 10.42 -2.19 -0.29
N ARG A 14 10.75 -3.31 -0.93
CA ARG A 14 9.96 -3.87 -2.04
C ARG A 14 8.62 -4.47 -1.61
N TYR A 15 8.48 -4.82 -0.33
CA TYR A 15 7.28 -5.43 0.23
C TYR A 15 6.98 -4.82 1.59
N PHE A 16 5.77 -4.30 1.75
CA PHE A 16 5.25 -3.83 3.03
C PHE A 16 4.26 -4.85 3.56
N THR A 17 4.27 -5.08 4.87
CA THR A 17 3.24 -5.88 5.51
C THR A 17 1.92 -5.10 5.54
N ILE A 18 0.80 -5.81 5.58
CA ILE A 18 -0.51 -5.15 5.66
C ILE A 18 -0.67 -4.25 6.89
N GLY A 19 0.05 -4.55 7.98
CA GLY A 19 0.11 -3.70 9.17
C GLY A 19 0.85 -2.38 8.91
N GLU A 20 2.02 -2.44 8.27
CA GLU A 20 2.77 -1.24 7.87
C GLU A 20 1.96 -0.37 6.89
N VAL A 21 1.32 -0.98 5.88
CA VAL A 21 0.45 -0.24 4.93
C VAL A 21 -0.78 0.34 5.63
N SER A 22 -1.35 -0.38 6.59
CA SER A 22 -2.50 0.08 7.39
C SER A 22 -2.15 1.34 8.17
N GLU A 23 -0.97 1.39 8.77
CA GLU A 23 -0.47 2.55 9.50
C GLU A 23 -0.13 3.72 8.57
N LEU A 24 0.53 3.45 7.43
CA LEU A 24 0.86 4.46 6.42
C LEU A 24 -0.36 5.10 5.77
N CYS A 25 -1.39 4.31 5.46
CA CYS A 25 -2.62 4.78 4.83
C CYS A 25 -3.69 5.21 5.84
N GLY A 26 -3.51 4.94 7.14
CA GLY A 26 -4.50 5.25 8.19
C GLY A 26 -5.80 4.46 8.07
N VAL A 27 -5.79 3.33 7.37
CA VAL A 27 -6.97 2.48 7.14
C VAL A 27 -6.80 1.13 7.83
N LYS A 28 -7.89 0.49 8.28
CA LYS A 28 -7.81 -0.81 8.95
C LYS A 28 -7.32 -1.92 8.00
N PRO A 29 -6.62 -2.95 8.50
CA PRO A 29 -6.08 -4.03 7.65
C PRO A 29 -7.14 -4.75 6.81
N HIS A 30 -8.38 -4.90 7.30
CA HIS A 30 -9.46 -5.53 6.54
C HIS A 30 -9.91 -4.70 5.32
N VAL A 31 -9.79 -3.37 5.39
CA VAL A 31 -10.13 -2.47 4.27
C VAL A 31 -9.13 -2.68 3.14
N LEU A 32 -7.84 -2.82 3.47
CA LEU A 32 -6.80 -3.15 2.50
C LEU A 32 -7.04 -4.51 1.85
N ARG A 33 -7.49 -5.52 2.62
CA ARG A 33 -7.89 -6.83 2.06
C ARG A 33 -9.07 -6.72 1.10
N TYR A 34 -10.07 -5.91 1.44
CA TYR A 34 -11.20 -5.64 0.56
C TYR A 34 -10.73 -4.92 -0.71
N TRP A 35 -9.82 -3.96 -0.59
CA TRP A 35 -9.21 -3.28 -1.72
C TRP A 35 -8.37 -4.23 -2.60
N GLU A 36 -7.66 -5.21 -2.04
CA GLU A 36 -6.98 -6.27 -2.84
C GLU A 36 -7.95 -7.10 -3.69
N GLN A 37 -9.20 -7.25 -3.23
CA GLN A 37 -10.25 -7.96 -3.96
C GLN A 37 -10.87 -7.10 -5.06
N GLU A 38 -11.21 -5.85 -4.73
CA GLU A 38 -11.86 -4.87 -5.62
C GLU A 38 -10.91 -4.31 -6.68
N PHE A 39 -9.68 -3.96 -6.29
CA PHE A 39 -8.68 -3.42 -7.21
C PHE A 39 -7.76 -4.54 -7.66
N THR A 40 -8.00 -5.05 -8.87
CA THR A 40 -7.11 -6.01 -9.54
C THR A 40 -5.67 -5.49 -9.74
N GLN A 41 -5.46 -4.16 -9.70
CA GLN A 41 -4.13 -3.52 -9.69
C GLN A 41 -3.40 -3.64 -8.35
N LEU A 42 -4.13 -3.79 -7.24
CA LEU A 42 -3.58 -4.01 -5.90
C LEU A 42 -3.37 -5.50 -5.61
N ARG A 43 -3.81 -6.40 -6.51
CA ARG A 43 -3.49 -7.82 -6.36
C ARG A 43 -1.97 -7.96 -6.40
N PRO A 44 -1.36 -8.62 -5.38
CA PRO A 44 0.06 -8.94 -5.44
C PRO A 44 0.29 -9.67 -6.77
N VAL A 45 1.27 -9.19 -7.55
CA VAL A 45 1.61 -9.76 -8.85
C VAL A 45 1.71 -11.27 -8.65
N LYS A 46 0.73 -12.02 -9.15
CA LYS A 46 0.76 -13.47 -9.13
C LYS A 46 2.00 -13.84 -9.94
N ARG A 47 3.07 -14.24 -9.25
CA ARG A 47 4.19 -14.89 -9.90
C ARG A 47 3.61 -16.18 -10.48
N ARG A 48 3.44 -16.21 -11.80
CA ARG A 48 3.16 -17.45 -12.53
C ARG A 48 4.46 -18.24 -12.50
N GLY A 49 4.52 -19.23 -11.62
CA GLY A 49 5.60 -20.19 -11.43
C GLY A 49 5.04 -21.34 -10.63
#